data_AF-A0A0F9AJ56-F1
#
_entry.id   AF-A0A0F9AJ56-F1
#
_cell.length_a   1.000
_cell.length_b   1.000
_cell.length_c   1.000
_cell.angle_alpha   90.00
_cell.angle_beta   90.00
_cell.angle_gamma   90.00
#
_symmetry.space_group_name_H-M   'P 1'
#
loop_
_entity.id
_entity.type
_entity.pdbx_description
1 polymer ?
#
loop_
_entity_poly.entity_id
_entity_poly.type
_entity_poly.pdbx_seq_one_letter_code
_entity_poly.pdbx_strand_id
1 'polypeptide(L)'
;MSLIERRAEFVYNGARIAAIAAKAPIVPVPWAEREEDFRLQFLDVIERQCGPQRSTSPEELHGSWMQAYLGMGWVYGAKYDREERVHPDLVPYAKLGRLERDKDAVFVALCEIARQWIYDEEEARP
;
A
#
# COMPACT_ATOMS: atom_id res chain seq x y z
N MET A 1 -19.20 -1.81 -8.06
CA MET A 1 -17.94 -2.09 -7.35
C MET A 1 -18.24 -2.86 -6.09
N SER A 2 -17.49 -3.92 -5.82
CA SER A 2 -17.53 -4.67 -4.58
C SER A 2 -17.06 -3.82 -3.39
N LEU A 3 -17.34 -4.27 -2.16
CA LEU A 3 -16.83 -3.61 -0.95
C LEU A 3 -15.30 -3.46 -0.95
N ILE A 4 -14.59 -4.52 -1.37
CA ILE A 4 -13.12 -4.53 -1.43
C ILE A 4 -12.63 -3.53 -2.49
N GLU A 5 -13.26 -3.46 -3.66
CA GLU A 5 -12.92 -2.48 -4.70
C GLU A 5 -13.11 -1.04 -4.22
N ARG A 6 -14.22 -0.74 -3.51
CA ARG A 6 -14.46 0.60 -2.94
C ARG A 6 -13.38 0.97 -1.92
N ARG A 7 -13.02 0.04 -1.04
CA ARG A 7 -11.95 0.23 -0.04
C ARG A 7 -10.60 0.42 -0.72
N ALA A 8 -10.28 -0.37 -1.72
CA ALA A 8 -9.02 -0.32 -2.44
C ALA A 8 -8.85 1.00 -3.19
N GLU A 9 -9.88 1.42 -3.93
CA GLU A 9 -9.86 2.70 -4.62
C GLU A 9 -9.68 3.88 -3.65
N PHE A 10 -10.38 3.87 -2.50
CA PHE A 10 -10.21 4.88 -1.46
C PHE A 10 -8.77 4.94 -0.93
N VAL A 11 -8.21 3.80 -0.50
CA VAL A 11 -6.86 3.75 0.06
C VAL A 11 -5.82 4.17 -0.98
N TYR A 12 -5.95 3.68 -2.22
CA TYR A 12 -5.02 3.99 -3.29
C TYR A 12 -5.02 5.48 -3.63
N ASN A 13 -6.19 6.06 -3.87
CA ASN A 13 -6.31 7.48 -4.21
C ASN A 13 -5.91 8.37 -3.04
N GLY A 14 -6.24 7.99 -1.80
CA GLY A 14 -5.80 8.69 -0.59
C GLY A 14 -4.27 8.73 -0.46
N ALA A 15 -3.61 7.58 -0.65
CA ALA A 15 -2.15 7.49 -0.62
C ALA A 15 -1.51 8.31 -1.75
N ARG A 16 -2.12 8.31 -2.93
CA ARG A 16 -1.68 9.13 -4.07
C ARG A 16 -1.80 10.63 -3.78
N ILE A 17 -2.92 11.08 -3.21
CA ILE A 17 -3.11 12.49 -2.80
C ILE A 17 -2.07 12.88 -1.74
N ALA A 18 -1.80 12.01 -0.77
CA ALA A 18 -0.77 12.24 0.23
C ALA A 18 0.63 12.37 -0.40
N ALA A 19 0.97 11.53 -1.37
CA ALA A 19 2.25 11.61 -2.10
C ALA A 19 2.40 12.94 -2.86
N ILE A 20 1.33 13.41 -3.52
CA ILE A 20 1.31 14.74 -4.18
C ILE A 20 1.54 15.85 -3.17
N ALA A 21 0.79 15.85 -2.05
CA ALA A 21 0.88 16.88 -1.02
C ALA A 21 2.26 16.90 -0.35
N ALA A 22 2.88 15.74 -0.16
CA ALA A 22 4.23 15.59 0.37
C ALA A 22 5.34 15.93 -0.64
N LYS A 23 4.99 16.24 -1.90
CA LYS A 23 5.93 16.47 -3.01
C LYS A 23 6.88 15.26 -3.20
N ALA A 24 6.33 14.06 -3.09
CA ALA A 24 7.08 12.83 -3.33
C ALA A 24 7.65 12.83 -4.77
N PRO A 25 8.86 12.29 -4.98
CA PRO A 25 9.49 12.26 -6.29
C PRO A 25 8.75 11.37 -7.29
N ILE A 26 8.01 10.37 -6.77
CA ILE A 26 7.21 9.44 -7.55
C ILE A 26 5.78 9.51 -7.03
N VAL A 27 4.85 9.85 -7.92
CA VAL A 27 3.42 9.81 -7.66
C VAL A 27 2.82 8.76 -8.60
N PRO A 28 2.13 7.74 -8.07
CA PRO A 28 1.49 6.74 -8.93
C PRO A 28 0.44 7.36 -9.86
N VAL A 29 0.15 6.73 -11.00
CA VAL A 29 -0.98 7.10 -11.86
C VAL A 29 -2.32 6.93 -11.12
N PRO A 30 -3.42 7.58 -11.54
CA PRO A 30 -4.74 7.38 -10.94
C PRO A 30 -5.16 5.91 -10.90
N TRP A 31 -5.98 5.51 -9.91
CA TRP A 31 -6.46 4.12 -9.76
C TRP A 31 -7.08 3.55 -11.04
N ALA A 32 -7.87 4.37 -11.75
CA ALA A 32 -8.52 4.00 -13.00
C ALA A 32 -7.55 3.68 -14.15
N GLU A 33 -6.31 4.13 -14.06
CA GLU A 33 -5.26 3.94 -15.07
C GLU A 33 -4.29 2.80 -14.69
N ARG A 34 -4.52 2.11 -13.57
CA ARG A 34 -3.65 1.03 -13.10
C ARG A 34 -3.86 -0.28 -13.86
N GLU A 35 -2.76 -0.96 -14.10
CA GLU A 35 -2.74 -2.27 -14.75
C GLU A 35 -3.56 -3.28 -13.94
N GLU A 36 -4.25 -4.18 -14.64
CA GLU A 36 -5.16 -5.15 -14.04
C GLU A 36 -4.45 -6.06 -13.02
N ASP A 37 -3.30 -6.61 -13.37
CA ASP A 37 -2.50 -7.46 -12.46
C ASP A 37 -2.14 -6.74 -11.16
N PHE A 38 -1.82 -5.44 -11.24
CA PHE A 38 -1.55 -4.64 -10.06
C PHE A 38 -2.82 -4.43 -9.24
N ARG A 39 -3.96 -4.13 -9.90
CA ARG A 39 -5.23 -3.94 -9.20
C ARG A 39 -5.63 -5.20 -8.45
N LEU A 40 -5.51 -6.38 -9.05
CA LEU A 40 -5.78 -7.67 -8.40
C LEU A 40 -4.89 -7.88 -7.16
N GLN A 41 -3.58 -7.71 -7.29
CA GLN A 41 -2.66 -7.82 -6.13
C GLN A 41 -3.00 -6.81 -5.03
N PHE A 42 -3.38 -5.59 -5.41
CA PHE A 42 -3.72 -4.55 -4.46
C PHE A 42 -5.05 -4.86 -3.73
N LEU A 43 -6.03 -5.46 -4.41
CA LEU A 43 -7.26 -5.93 -3.77
C LEU A 43 -6.98 -6.96 -2.67
N ASP A 44 -6.08 -7.93 -2.92
CA ASP A 44 -5.67 -8.93 -1.92
C ASP A 44 -5.04 -8.28 -0.68
N VAL A 45 -4.18 -7.26 -0.89
CA VAL A 45 -3.57 -6.51 0.21
C VAL A 45 -4.64 -5.78 1.02
N ILE A 46 -5.61 -5.15 0.36
CA ILE A 46 -6.66 -4.37 1.02
C ILE A 46 -7.64 -5.28 1.75
N GLU A 47 -7.98 -6.44 1.21
CA GLU A 47 -8.77 -7.45 1.90
C GLU A 47 -8.09 -7.86 3.22
N ARG A 48 -6.80 -8.20 3.17
CA ARG A 48 -6.03 -8.53 4.38
C ARG A 48 -5.96 -7.37 5.36
N GLN A 49 -5.69 -6.15 4.88
CA GLN A 49 -5.52 -4.97 5.75
C GLN A 49 -6.82 -4.41 6.31
N CYS A 50 -7.96 -4.75 5.71
CA CYS A 50 -9.27 -4.49 6.30
C CYS A 50 -9.78 -5.67 7.15
N GLY A 51 -9.09 -6.81 7.13
CA GLY A 51 -9.44 -8.01 7.89
C GLY A 51 -8.89 -8.04 9.32
N PRO A 52 -9.19 -9.11 10.08
CA PRO A 52 -8.70 -9.28 11.45
C PRO A 52 -7.19 -9.51 11.54
N GLN A 53 -6.55 -10.02 10.48
CA GLN A 53 -5.10 -10.26 10.40
C GLN A 53 -4.29 -9.07 9.86
N ARG A 54 -4.90 -7.88 9.86
CA ARG A 54 -4.23 -6.66 9.41
C ARG A 54 -3.02 -6.34 10.29
N SER A 55 -2.00 -5.75 9.68
CA SER A 55 -0.93 -5.10 10.43
C SER A 55 -1.29 -3.63 10.71
N THR A 56 -1.07 -3.21 11.95
CA THR A 56 -1.20 -1.83 12.41
C THR A 56 0.16 -1.12 12.53
N SER A 57 1.25 -1.82 12.25
CA SER A 57 2.62 -1.30 12.32
C SER A 57 3.15 -1.01 10.92
N PRO A 58 3.59 0.22 10.63
CA PRO A 58 4.27 0.54 9.38
C PRO A 58 5.50 -0.35 9.12
N GLU A 59 6.24 -0.69 10.17
CA GLU A 59 7.44 -1.54 10.07
C GLU A 59 7.10 -2.98 9.68
N GLU A 60 6.03 -3.56 10.24
CA GLU A 60 5.57 -4.91 9.89
C GLU A 60 5.04 -4.97 8.46
N LEU A 61 4.32 -3.92 8.03
CA LEU A 61 3.88 -3.78 6.65
C LEU A 61 5.05 -3.71 5.68
N HIS A 62 6.03 -2.86 5.97
CA HIS A 62 7.25 -2.75 5.17
C HIS A 62 7.98 -4.10 5.12
N GLY A 63 8.12 -4.77 6.27
CA GLY A 63 8.71 -6.10 6.34
C GLY A 63 7.96 -7.12 5.47
N SER A 64 6.63 -7.12 5.50
CA SER A 64 5.80 -8.01 4.67
C SER A 64 5.97 -7.71 3.18
N TRP A 65 6.00 -6.43 2.80
CA TRP A 65 6.28 -5.99 1.43
C TRP A 65 7.67 -6.43 0.96
N MET A 66 8.70 -6.26 1.81
CA MET A 66 10.06 -6.72 1.51
C MET A 66 10.10 -8.23 1.27
N GLN A 67 9.46 -9.02 2.13
CA GLN A 67 9.45 -10.49 1.96
C GLN A 67 8.75 -10.91 0.66
N ALA A 68 7.64 -10.27 0.29
CA ALA A 68 6.98 -10.53 -0.98
C ALA A 68 7.87 -10.19 -2.17
N TYR A 69 8.55 -9.04 -2.15
CA TYR A 69 9.45 -8.61 -3.22
C TYR A 69 10.67 -9.52 -3.33
N LEU A 70 11.31 -9.88 -2.21
CA LEU A 70 12.42 -10.84 -2.17
C LEU A 70 11.98 -12.21 -2.70
N GLY A 71 10.78 -12.68 -2.32
CA GLY A 71 10.21 -13.93 -2.84
C GLY A 71 9.92 -13.91 -4.35
N MET A 72 9.64 -12.73 -4.91
CA MET A 72 9.55 -12.49 -6.36
C MET A 72 10.93 -12.29 -7.02
N GLY A 73 12.03 -12.47 -6.30
CA GLY A 73 13.39 -12.34 -6.82
C GLY A 73 13.86 -10.89 -6.96
N TRP A 74 13.21 -9.92 -6.30
CA TRP A 74 13.75 -8.57 -6.24
C TRP A 74 14.95 -8.50 -5.31
N VAL A 75 15.88 -7.59 -5.61
CA VAL A 75 17.10 -7.37 -4.83
C VAL A 75 17.28 -5.90 -4.48
N TYR A 76 18.00 -5.64 -3.39
CA TYR A 76 18.39 -4.28 -3.04
C TYR A 76 19.35 -3.67 -4.08
N GLY A 77 19.14 -2.41 -4.41
CA GLY A 77 20.13 -1.58 -5.12
C GLY A 77 19.74 -0.10 -5.11
N ALA A 78 20.72 0.78 -5.26
CA ALA A 78 20.54 2.22 -4.99
C ALA A 78 19.59 2.94 -5.97
N LYS A 79 19.28 2.34 -7.12
CA LYS A 79 18.37 2.88 -8.13
C LYS A 79 17.32 1.83 -8.44
N TYR A 80 16.06 2.26 -8.51
CA TYR A 80 14.97 1.40 -8.93
C TYR A 80 15.17 0.96 -10.38
N ASP A 81 15.04 -0.34 -10.62
CA ASP A 81 15.07 -0.95 -11.95
C ASP A 81 14.04 -2.08 -12.01
N ARG A 82 13.05 -1.95 -12.88
CA ARG A 82 11.98 -2.94 -13.00
C ARG A 82 12.41 -4.19 -13.76
N GLU A 83 13.29 -4.05 -14.75
CA GLU A 83 13.74 -5.15 -15.60
C GLU A 83 14.67 -6.06 -14.80
N GLU A 84 15.62 -5.46 -14.07
CA GLU A 84 16.58 -6.16 -13.21
C GLU A 84 16.02 -6.47 -11.80
N ARG A 85 14.76 -6.12 -11.53
CA ARG A 85 14.07 -6.29 -10.23
C ARG A 85 14.87 -5.71 -9.06
N VAL A 86 15.35 -4.49 -9.21
CA VAL A 86 16.11 -3.75 -8.18
C VAL A 86 15.22 -2.72 -7.52
N HIS A 87 15.21 -2.68 -6.18
CA HIS A 87 14.45 -1.67 -5.42
C HIS A 87 15.30 -1.06 -4.27
N PRO A 88 15.38 0.28 -4.15
CA PRO A 88 16.18 0.94 -3.12
C PRO A 88 15.64 0.73 -1.70
N ASP A 89 14.33 0.58 -1.57
CA ASP A 89 13.67 0.42 -0.26
C ASP A 89 13.74 -1.01 0.30
N LEU A 90 14.42 -1.96 -0.36
CA LEU A 90 14.68 -3.30 0.18
C LEU A 90 15.77 -3.27 1.27
N VAL A 91 15.54 -2.43 2.28
CA VAL A 91 16.36 -2.23 3.47
C VAL A 91 15.48 -2.28 4.72
N PRO A 92 16.02 -2.60 5.91
CA PRO A 92 15.27 -2.55 7.15
C PRO A 92 14.55 -1.20 7.34
N TYR A 93 13.34 -1.22 7.93
CA TYR A 93 12.49 -0.03 8.10
C TYR A 93 13.23 1.16 8.75
N ALA A 94 14.09 0.89 9.75
CA ALA A 94 14.91 1.90 10.41
C ALA A 94 15.90 2.63 9.48
N LYS A 95 16.25 2.03 8.33
CA LYS A 95 17.15 2.60 7.31
C LYS A 95 16.41 3.35 6.20
N LEU A 96 15.08 3.29 6.16
CA LEU A 96 14.31 4.06 5.20
C LEU A 96 14.47 5.57 5.42
N GLY A 97 14.35 6.32 4.33
CA GLY A 97 14.14 7.76 4.42
C GLY A 97 12.82 8.08 5.14
N ARG A 98 12.72 9.31 5.66
CA ARG A 98 11.50 9.77 6.35
C ARG A 98 10.26 9.64 5.46
N LEU A 99 10.36 10.03 4.19
CA LEU A 99 9.24 9.98 3.26
C LEU A 99 8.65 8.57 3.09
N GLU A 100 9.51 7.55 2.97
CA GLU A 100 9.05 6.16 2.81
C GLU A 100 8.40 5.62 4.09
N ARG A 101 8.95 5.97 5.27
CA ARG A 101 8.31 5.64 6.54
C ARG A 101 6.95 6.32 6.70
N ASP A 102 6.85 7.58 6.30
CA ASP A 102 5.61 8.36 6.34
C ASP A 102 4.58 7.76 5.37
N LYS A 103 4.99 7.27 4.19
CA LYS A 103 4.15 6.56 3.22
C LYS A 103 3.53 5.30 3.84
N ASP A 104 4.32 4.48 4.52
CA ASP A 104 3.82 3.27 5.19
C ASP A 104 2.82 3.62 6.30
N ALA A 105 3.10 4.66 7.09
CA ALA A 105 2.21 5.12 8.15
C ALA A 105 0.87 5.67 7.61
N VAL A 106 0.92 6.44 6.54
CA VAL A 106 -0.28 6.93 5.84
C VAL A 106 -1.10 5.76 5.30
N PHE A 107 -0.45 4.76 4.70
CA PHE A 107 -1.15 3.58 4.20
C PHE A 107 -1.87 2.81 5.31
N VAL A 108 -1.22 2.58 6.48
CA VAL A 108 -1.89 1.99 7.65
C VAL A 108 -3.13 2.79 8.04
N ALA A 109 -3.00 4.11 8.16
CA ALA A 109 -4.09 4.98 8.58
C ALA A 109 -5.28 4.93 7.61
N LEU A 110 -4.99 4.94 6.30
CA LEU A 110 -6.02 4.85 5.26
C LEU A 110 -6.72 3.48 5.27
N CYS A 111 -5.98 2.39 5.48
CA CYS A 111 -6.57 1.06 5.64
C CYS A 111 -7.49 0.99 6.86
N GLU A 112 -7.10 1.59 7.99
CA GLU A 112 -7.98 1.70 9.17
C GLU A 112 -9.24 2.53 8.87
N ILE A 113 -9.10 3.61 8.10
CA ILE A 113 -10.25 4.41 7.68
C ILE A 113 -11.20 3.59 6.81
N ALA A 114 -10.67 2.94 5.77
CA ALA A 114 -11.45 2.09 4.88
C ALA A 114 -12.16 0.96 5.64
N ARG A 115 -11.45 0.30 6.56
CA ARG A 115 -12.00 -0.78 7.38
C ARG A 115 -13.17 -0.32 8.25
N GLN A 116 -13.05 0.85 8.89
CA GLN A 116 -14.03 1.30 9.87
C GLN A 116 -15.27 1.96 9.26
N TRP A 117 -15.11 2.64 8.13
CA TRP A 117 -16.15 3.56 7.60
C TRP A 117 -16.58 3.28 6.17
N ILE A 118 -15.97 2.31 5.48
CA ILE A 118 -16.46 1.82 4.19
C ILE A 118 -16.97 0.40 4.42
N TYR A 119 -18.29 0.24 4.47
CA TYR A 119 -18.99 -1.02 4.70
C TYR A 119 -20.21 -1.12 3.76
N ASP A 120 -20.87 -2.27 3.72
CA ASP A 120 -22.17 -2.44 3.06
C ASP A 120 -23.29 -2.14 4.07
N GLU A 121 -24.41 -1.58 3.63
CA GLU A 121 -25.46 -1.03 4.52
C GLU A 121 -26.04 -2.05 5.52
N GLU A 122 -25.97 -3.34 5.23
CA GLU A 122 -26.42 -4.42 6.13
C GLU A 122 -25.52 -4.60 7.37
N GLU A 123 -24.29 -4.07 7.37
CA GLU A 123 -23.35 -4.06 8.51
C GLU A 123 -23.34 -2.71 9.26
N ALA A 124 -24.33 -1.83 9.03
CA ALA A 124 -24.44 -0.56 9.75
C ALA A 124 -24.42 -0.81 11.26
N ARG A 125 -23.34 -0.34 11.90
CA ARG A 125 -23.08 -0.50 13.34
C ARG A 125 -24.26 0.10 14.13
N PRO A 126 -24.75 -0.55 15.21
CA PRO A 126 -25.79 0.04 16.07
C PRO A 126 -25.37 1.37 16.69
#